data_AF-A0A6A1Z1K5-F1
#
_entry.id   AF-A0A6A1Z1K5-F1
#
_cell.length_a   1.000
_cell.length_b   1.000
_cell.length_c   1.000
_cell.angle_alpha   90.00
_cell.angle_beta   90.00
_cell.angle_gamma   90.00
#
_symmetry.space_group_name_H-M   'P 1'
#
loop_
_entity.id
_entity.type
_entity.pdbx_description
1 polymer ?
#
loop_
_entity_poly.entity_id
_entity_poly.type
_entity_poly.pdbx_seq_one_letter_code
_entity_poly.pdbx_strand_id
1 'polypeptide(L)' 'EKIMNEFKQIHQQTSKKEAAAVLHKFYAKWNKAYSHVIKGLKEIEPDLLVFYNYPKQIRASIYSTNMIESFNNVIKR' A
#
# COMPACT_ATOMS: atom_id res chain seq x y z
N GLU A 1 -5.14 12.87 6.66
CA GLU A 1 -5.75 11.52 6.80
C GLU A 1 -6.45 10.97 5.55
N LYS A 2 -7.17 11.80 4.76
CA LYS A 2 -7.95 11.34 3.60
C LYS A 2 -7.18 10.47 2.58
N ILE A 3 -5.97 10.89 2.18
CA ILE A 3 -5.13 10.13 1.24
C ILE A 3 -4.71 8.76 1.79
N MET A 4 -4.35 8.68 3.08
CA MET A 4 -3.95 7.43 3.73
C MET A 4 -5.12 6.45 3.83
N ASN A 5 -6.33 6.93 4.14
CA ASN A 5 -7.51 6.09 4.19
C ASN A 5 -7.90 5.54 2.81
N GLU A 6 -7.74 6.34 1.76
CA GLU A 6 -7.93 5.89 0.38
C GLU A 6 -6.84 4.90 -0.06
N PHE A 7 -5.59 5.09 0.36
CA PHE A 7 -4.51 4.15 0.09
C PHE A 7 -4.76 2.79 0.78
N LYS A 8 -5.25 2.79 2.03
CA LYS A 8 -5.60 1.55 2.75
C LYS A 8 -6.63 0.70 2.02
N GLN A 9 -7.50 1.28 1.18
CA GLN A 9 -8.46 0.52 0.36
C GLN A 9 -7.75 -0.44 -0.60
N ILE A 10 -6.54 -0.13 -1.04
CA ILE A 10 -5.73 -0.99 -1.92
C ILE A 10 -5.41 -2.32 -1.23
N HIS A 11 -5.27 -2.35 0.10
CA HIS A 11 -4.97 -3.58 0.87
C HIS A 11 -6.21 -4.40 1.21
N GLN A 12 -7.40 -3.80 1.11
CA GLN A 12 -8.67 -4.41 1.51
C GLN A 12 -9.38 -5.14 0.35
N GLN A 13 -8.84 -5.08 -0.86
CA GLN A 13 -9.47 -5.72 -2.02
C GLN A 13 -9.38 -7.24 -1.95
N THR A 14 -10.28 -7.91 -2.66
CA THR A 14 -10.37 -9.38 -2.65
C THR A 14 -9.36 -9.98 -3.62
N SER A 15 -9.14 -9.31 -4.75
CA SER A 15 -8.23 -9.74 -5.80
C SER A 15 -7.17 -8.71 -6.18
N LYS A 16 -6.04 -9.18 -6.75
CA LYS A 16 -4.97 -8.34 -7.31
C LYS A 16 -5.49 -7.38 -8.39
N LYS A 17 -6.46 -7.83 -9.21
CA LYS A 17 -7.04 -7.06 -10.29
C LYS A 17 -7.87 -5.88 -9.78
N GLU A 18 -8.68 -6.11 -8.75
CA GLU A 18 -9.44 -5.04 -8.07
C GLU A 18 -8.50 -4.05 -7.39
N ALA A 19 -7.45 -4.55 -6.72
CA ALA A 19 -6.43 -3.73 -6.09
C ALA A 19 -5.73 -2.80 -7.10
N ALA A 20 -5.35 -3.33 -8.26
CA ALA A 20 -4.77 -2.54 -9.35
C ALA A 20 -5.75 -1.46 -9.85
N ALA A 21 -7.03 -1.79 -10.01
CA ALA A 21 -8.04 -0.81 -10.43
C ALA A 21 -8.21 0.32 -9.39
N VAL A 22 -8.21 0.00 -8.10
CA VAL A 22 -8.26 0.99 -7.01
C VAL A 22 -6.99 1.84 -6.98
N LEU A 23 -5.81 1.23 -7.17
CA LEU A 23 -4.53 1.93 -7.24
C LEU A 23 -4.47 2.91 -8.43
N HIS A 24 -5.01 2.54 -9.59
CA HIS A 24 -5.06 3.41 -10.77
C HIS A 24 -6.02 4.60 -10.55
N LYS A 25 -7.17 4.37 -9.89
CA LYS A 25 -8.07 5.45 -9.44
C LYS A 25 -7.38 6.38 -8.44
N PHE A 26 -6.60 5.82 -7.52
CA PHE A 26 -5.80 6.58 -6.57
C PHE A 26 -4.79 7.49 -7.28
N TYR A 27 -4.08 6.98 -8.28
CA TYR A 27 -3.18 7.80 -9.10
C TYR A 27 -3.91 8.94 -9.79
N ALA A 28 -5.00 8.65 -10.50
CA ALA A 28 -5.75 9.69 -11.23
C ALA A 28 -6.18 10.85 -10.32
N LYS A 29 -6.57 10.53 -9.08
CA LYS A 29 -7.04 11.52 -8.10
C LYS A 29 -5.90 12.32 -7.47
N TRP A 30 -4.81 11.65 -7.10
CA TRP A 30 -3.75 12.26 -6.27
C TRP A 30 -2.52 12.71 -7.06
N ASN A 31 -2.40 12.37 -8.34
CA ASN A 31 -1.24 12.73 -9.17
C ASN A 31 -1.01 14.26 -9.26
N LYS A 32 -2.08 15.07 -9.23
CA LYS A 32 -1.95 16.54 -9.27
C LYS A 32 -1.35 17.11 -7.98
N ALA A 33 -1.66 16.52 -6.82
CA ALA A 33 -1.23 17.00 -5.51
C ALA A 33 0.09 16.36 -5.05
N TYR A 34 0.36 15.12 -5.45
CA TYR A 34 1.49 14.31 -4.97
C TYR A 34 2.23 13.61 -6.12
N SER A 35 2.55 14.34 -7.19
CA SER A 35 3.15 13.80 -8.41
C SER A 35 4.42 12.96 -8.15
N HIS A 36 5.29 13.39 -7.24
CA HIS A 36 6.51 12.67 -6.90
C HIS A 36 6.24 11.33 -6.20
N VAL A 37 5.29 11.32 -5.24
CA VAL A 37 4.87 10.09 -4.54
C VAL A 37 4.23 9.11 -5.52
N ILE A 38 3.36 9.60 -6.40
CA ILE A 38 2.71 8.78 -7.42
C ILE A 38 3.74 8.19 -8.40
N LYS A 39 4.77 8.95 -8.78
CA LYS A 39 5.84 8.44 -9.63
C LYS A 39 6.55 7.25 -8.98
N GLY A 40 6.99 7.40 -7.72
CA GLY A 40 7.63 6.30 -6.99
C GLY A 40 6.71 5.08 -6.83
N LEU A 41 5.42 5.30 -6.54
CA LEU A 41 4.44 4.21 -6.45
C LEU A 41 4.27 3.44 -7.76
N LYS A 42 4.28 4.13 -8.91
CA LYS A 42 4.22 3.49 -10.24
C LYS A 42 5.46 2.66 -10.53
N GLU A 43 6.63 3.12 -10.11
CA GLU A 43 7.90 2.39 -10.29
C GLU A 43 7.89 1.06 -9.50
N ILE A 44 7.31 1.05 -8.30
CA ILE A 44 7.22 -0.15 -7.43
C ILE A 44 5.88 -0.88 -7.53
N GLU A 45 4.97 -0.47 -8.42
CA GLU A 45 3.61 -1.03 -8.53
C GLU A 45 3.59 -2.57 -8.68
N PRO A 46 4.46 -3.19 -9.50
CA PRO A 46 4.52 -4.64 -9.62
C PRO A 46 4.75 -5.34 -8.27
N ASP A 47 5.66 -4.77 -7.47
CA ASP A 47 6.08 -5.28 -6.16
C ASP A 47 5.05 -4.98 -5.08
N LEU A 48 4.43 -3.80 -5.13
CA LEU A 48 3.40 -3.34 -4.20
C LEU A 48 2.21 -4.31 -4.17
N LEU A 49 1.90 -4.98 -5.27
CA LEU A 49 0.77 -5.92 -5.37
C LEU A 49 1.17 -7.39 -5.21
N VAL A 50 2.45 -7.71 -4.98
CA VAL A 50 2.92 -9.10 -4.78
C VAL A 50 2.25 -9.75 -3.56
N PHE A 51 1.91 -8.97 -2.53
CA PHE A 51 1.33 -9.54 -1.31
C PHE A 51 -0.02 -10.25 -1.55
N TYR A 52 -0.70 -9.97 -2.66
CA TYR A 52 -1.92 -10.67 -3.07
C TYR A 52 -1.68 -12.13 -3.45
N ASN A 53 -0.45 -12.52 -3.76
CA ASN A 53 -0.08 -13.90 -4.04
C ASN A 53 -0.10 -14.78 -2.78
N TYR A 54 -0.10 -14.17 -1.59
CA TYR A 54 -0.18 -14.88 -0.32
C TYR A 54 -1.63 -15.12 0.13
N PRO A 55 -1.88 -16.15 0.96
CA PRO A 55 -3.19 -16.39 1.58
C PRO A 55 -3.70 -15.18 2.37
N LYS A 56 -5.01 -14.92 2.30
CA LYS A 56 -5.67 -13.78 2.98
C LYS A 56 -5.35 -13.71 4.48
N GLN A 57 -5.21 -14.87 5.13
CA GLN A 57 -4.92 -14.98 6.57
C GLN A 57 -3.61 -14.30 6.98
N ILE A 58 -2.59 -14.28 6.11
CA ILE A 58 -1.27 -13.71 6.43
C ILE A 58 -1.07 -12.30 5.87
N ARG A 59 -1.95 -11.82 4.99
CA ARG A 59 -1.82 -10.48 4.37
C ARG A 59 -1.79 -9.37 5.42
N ALA A 60 -2.60 -9.48 6.47
CA ALA A 60 -2.67 -8.48 7.54
C ALA A 60 -1.34 -8.27 8.25
N SER A 61 -0.58 -9.34 8.46
CA SER A 61 0.75 -9.27 9.05
C SER A 61 1.79 -8.65 8.10
N ILE A 62 1.59 -8.80 6.79
CA ILE A 62 2.51 -8.27 5.75
C ILE A 62 2.37 -6.75 5.62
N TYR A 63 1.14 -6.22 5.57
CA TYR A 63 0.92 -4.76 5.41
C TYR A 63 0.87 -3.99 6.74
N SER A 64 0.97 -4.68 7.88
CA SER A 64 1.07 -4.03 9.19
C SER A 64 2.48 -3.47 9.41
N THR A 65 2.57 -2.23 9.87
CA THR A 65 3.85 -1.62 10.24
C THR A 65 4.26 -1.94 11.68
N ASN A 66 3.38 -2.55 12.48
CA ASN A 66 3.58 -2.75 13.93
C ASN A 66 4.91 -3.45 14.27
N MET A 67 5.27 -4.50 13.52
CA MET A 67 6.50 -5.25 13.78
C MET A 67 7.76 -4.40 13.52
N ILE A 68 7.79 -3.68 12.40
CA ILE A 68 8.93 -2.85 12.02
C ILE A 68 9.01 -1.59 12.89
N GLU A 69 7.88 -0.98 13.23
CA GLU A 69 7.79 0.17 14.14
C GLU A 69 8.25 -0.20 15.55
N SER A 70 7.79 -1.33 16.09
CA SER A 70 8.22 -1.84 17.40
C SER A 70 9.74 -2.04 17.44
N PHE A 71 10.31 -2.65 16.40
CA PHE A 71 11.75 -2.86 16.29
C PHE A 71 12.53 -1.54 16.18
N ASN A 72 12.07 -0.62 15.32
CA ASN A 72 12.70 0.69 15.15
C ASN A 72 12.69 1.52 16.44
N ASN A 73 11.63 1.41 17.24
CA ASN A 73 11.53 2.09 18.53
C ASN A 73 12.54 1.57 19.55
N VAL A 74 12.92 0.29 19.48
CA VAL A 74 13.99 -0.28 20.32
C VAL A 74 15.36 0.22 19.86
N ILE A 75 15.63 0.25 18.56
CA ILE A 75 16.95 0.67 18.03
C ILE A 75 17.23 2.16 18.19
N LYS A 76 16.21 3.00 18.04
CA LYS A 76 16.37 4.46 18.14
C LYS A 76 16.54 4.95 19.58
N ARG A 77 16.36 4.06 20.56
CA ARG A 77 16.47 4.35 21.98
C ARG A 77 17.88 4.08 22.47
#